data_AF-A0A7Z0J1X6-F1
#
_entry.id   AF-A0A7Z0J1X6-F1
#
_cell.length_a   1.000
_cell.length_b   1.000
_cell.length_c   1.000
_cell.angle_alpha   90.00
_cell.angle_beta   90.00
_cell.angle_gamma   90.00
#
_symmetry.space_group_name_H-M   'P 1'
#
loop_
_entity.id
_entity.type
_entity.pdbx_description
1 polymer ?
#
loop_
_entity_poly.entity_id
_entity_poly.type
_entity_poly.pdbx_seq_one_letter_code
_entity_poly.pdbx_strand_id
1 'polypeptide(L)' 'MLLSLISLNDDEITIVTDAVRRWCCERKLDIDSSEGRRAITIAVDLVQLNTDRDRLLAELSKQLDYQ' A
#
# COMPACT_ATOMS: atom_id res chain seq x y z
N MET A 1 1.59 14.79 8.19
CA MET A 1 2.49 15.08 7.06
C MET A 1 2.91 13.73 6.51
N LEU A 2 2.59 13.28 5.30
CA LEU A 2 2.23 13.99 4.06
C LEU A 2 0.73 13.98 3.72
N LEU A 3 0.20 15.16 3.36
CA LEU A 3 -1.03 15.32 2.58
C LEU A 3 -0.66 15.34 1.10
N SER A 4 -0.12 14.25 0.57
CA SER A 4 0.02 14.01 -0.88
C SER A 4 -1.04 13.02 -1.38
N LEU A 5 -2.24 13.11 -0.81
CA LEU A 5 -3.46 13.01 -1.59
C LEU A 5 -3.41 14.26 -2.51
N ILE A 6 -3.46 14.26 -3.84
CA ILE A 6 -4.30 13.49 -4.76
C ILE A 6 -3.72 13.72 -6.17
N SER A 7 -3.15 12.69 -6.79
CA SER A 7 -3.29 12.47 -8.24
C SER A 7 -2.94 11.02 -8.54
N LEU A 8 -3.41 10.09 -7.71
CA LEU A 8 -3.45 8.70 -8.18
C LEU A 8 -4.51 8.66 -9.28
N ASN A 9 -4.12 8.20 -10.46
CA ASN A 9 -5.08 7.85 -11.48
C ASN A 9 -5.83 6.56 -11.09
N ASP A 10 -6.88 6.22 -11.83
CA ASP A 10 -7.71 5.06 -11.50
C ASP A 10 -6.93 3.72 -11.49
N ASP A 11 -5.91 3.60 -12.35
CA ASP A 11 -5.04 2.41 -12.37
C ASP A 11 -4.19 2.34 -11.10
N GLU A 12 -3.60 3.46 -10.69
CA GLU A 12 -2.81 3.56 -9.46
C GLU A 12 -3.66 3.30 -8.21
N ILE A 13 -4.91 3.79 -8.17
CA ILE A 13 -5.87 3.48 -7.11
C ILE A 13 -6.14 1.97 -7.05
N THR A 14 -6.36 1.35 -8.20
CA THR A 14 -6.59 -0.11 -8.31
C THR A 14 -5.37 -0.87 -7.79
N ILE A 15 -4.17 -0.47 -8.21
CA ILE A 15 -2.91 -1.08 -7.81
C ILE A 15 -2.69 -1.00 -6.29
N VAL A 16 -2.87 0.19 -5.70
CA VAL A 16 -2.76 0.38 -4.24
C VAL A 16 -3.77 -0.51 -3.51
N THR A 17 -5.03 -0.47 -3.96
CA THR A 17 -6.12 -1.19 -3.30
C THR A 17 -5.90 -2.71 -3.35
N ASP A 18 -5.47 -3.25 -4.48
CA ASP A 18 -5.21 -4.67 -4.65
C ASP A 18 -4.01 -5.14 -3.82
N ALA A 19 -2.92 -4.37 -3.82
CA ALA A 19 -1.74 -4.69 -3.03
C ALA A 19 -2.03 -4.68 -1.53
N VAL A 20 -2.72 -3.65 -1.03
CA VAL A 20 -3.09 -3.54 0.39
C VAL A 20 -4.06 -4.65 0.79
N ARG A 21 -5.12 -4.89 0.01
CA ARG A 21 -6.08 -5.97 0.30
C ARG A 21 -5.37 -7.32 0.37
N ARG A 22 -4.49 -7.60 -0.58
CA ARG A 22 -3.73 -8.86 -0.59
C ARG A 22 -2.83 -9.00 0.62
N TRP A 23 -2.08 -7.94 0.96
CA TRP A 23 -1.22 -7.91 2.14
C TRP A 23 -2.01 -8.13 3.45
N CYS A 24 -3.14 -7.46 3.61
CA CYS A 24 -4.04 -7.62 4.75
C CYS A 24 -4.61 -9.05 4.82
N CYS A 25 -5.08 -9.60 3.70
CA CYS A 25 -5.61 -10.96 3.62
C CYS A 25 -4.56 -12.01 4.02
N GLU A 26 -3.33 -11.91 3.52
CA GLU A 26 -2.23 -12.82 3.84
C GLU A 26 -1.91 -12.83 5.34
N ARG A 27 -2.08 -11.68 6.01
CA ARG A 27 -1.82 -11.51 7.46
C ARG A 27 -3.07 -11.59 8.33
N LYS A 28 -4.26 -11.81 7.75
CA LYS A 28 -5.56 -11.83 8.43
C LYS A 28 -5.85 -10.54 9.21
N LEU A 29 -5.44 -9.40 8.65
CA LEU A 29 -5.68 -8.07 9.21
C LEU A 29 -6.91 -7.45 8.56
N ASP A 30 -7.65 -6.67 9.35
CA ASP A 30 -8.68 -5.77 8.81
C ASP A 30 -8.00 -4.60 8.08
N ILE A 31 -8.49 -4.25 6.90
CA ILE A 31 -7.97 -3.09 6.15
C ILE A 31 -8.20 -1.78 6.91
N ASP A 32 -9.23 -1.73 7.75
CA ASP A 32 -9.54 -0.58 8.60
C ASP A 32 -8.74 -0.57 9.92
N SER A 33 -7.94 -1.60 10.20
CA SER A 33 -7.06 -1.64 11.37
C SER A 33 -5.94 -0.60 11.29
N SER A 34 -5.23 -0.38 12.40
CA SER A 34 -4.03 0.46 12.43
C SER A 34 -3.00 0.03 11.39
N GLU A 35 -2.78 -1.27 11.27
CA GLU A 35 -1.84 -1.88 10.33
C GLU A 35 -2.33 -1.75 8.89
N GLY A 36 -3.63 -1.97 8.64
CA GLY A 36 -4.24 -1.78 7.32
C GLY A 36 -4.12 -0.33 6.83
N ARG A 37 -4.44 0.65 7.69
CA ARG A 37 -4.28 2.08 7.37
C ARG A 37 -2.81 2.47 7.14
N ARG A 38 -1.90 1.87 7.89
CA ARG A 38 -0.46 2.05 7.70
C ARG A 38 0.00 1.46 6.36
N ALA A 39 -0.51 0.29 5.99
CA ALA A 39 -0.24 -0.33 4.70
C ALA A 39 -0.75 0.53 3.54
N ILE A 40 -1.93 1.15 3.67
CA ILE A 40 -2.43 2.12 2.68
C ILE A 40 -1.44 3.27 2.49
N THR A 41 -0.98 3.87 3.59
CA THR A 41 -0.05 5.01 3.52
C THR A 41 1.24 4.62 2.78
N ILE A 42 1.84 3.48 3.14
CA ILE A 42 3.08 3.01 2.52
C ILE A 42 2.86 2.62 1.06
N ALA A 43 1.74 1.97 0.72
CA ALA A 43 1.44 1.58 -0.65
C ALA A 43 1.27 2.81 -1.57
N VAL A 44 0.62 3.87 -1.07
CA VAL A 44 0.52 5.15 -1.79
C VAL A 44 1.90 5.76 -2.02
N ASP A 45 2.73 5.81 -0.97
CA ASP A 45 4.10 6.35 -1.09
C ASP A 45 4.93 5.55 -2.10
N LEU A 46 4.83 4.22 -2.10
CA LEU A 46 5.54 3.34 -3.04
C LEU A 46 5.12 3.57 -4.49
N VAL A 47 3.82 3.73 -4.76
CA VAL A 47 3.31 4.02 -6.11
C VAL A 47 3.78 5.40 -6.58
N GLN A 48 3.74 6.41 -5.70
CA GLN A 48 4.23 7.76 -6.03
C GLN A 48 5.74 7.80 -6.28
N LEU A 49 6.51 6.87 -5.70
CA LEU A 49 7.94 6.68 -5.99
C LEU A 49 8.21 5.91 -7.29
N ASN A 50 7.18 5.64 -8.11
CA ASN A 50 7.25 4.84 -9.34
C ASN A 50 7.72 3.40 -9.09
N THR A 51 7.32 2.78 -7.97
CA THR A 51 7.57 1.35 -7.75
C THR A 51 6.78 0.53 -8.76
N ASP A 52 7.45 -0.40 -9.44
CA ASP A 52 6.78 -1.35 -10.35
C ASP A 52 5.63 -2.06 -9.63
N ARG A 53 4.46 -2.12 -10.29
CA ARG A 53 3.26 -2.80 -9.79
C ARG A 53 3.55 -4.20 -9.28
N ASP A 54 4.34 -4.97 -10.03
CA ASP A 54 4.65 -6.36 -9.71
C ASP A 54 5.56 -6.50 -8.49
N ARG A 55 6.25 -5.42 -8.08
CA ARG A 55 7.10 -5.35 -6.89
C ARG A 55 6.41 -4.70 -5.69
N LEU A 56 5.29 -4.02 -5.90
CA LEU A 56 4.61 -3.25 -4.87
C LEU A 56 4.31 -4.08 -3.61
N LEU A 57 3.76 -5.29 -3.77
CA LEU A 57 3.44 -6.16 -2.63
C LEU A 57 4.69 -6.59 -1.85
N ALA A 58 5.80 -6.85 -2.55
CA ALA A 58 7.04 -7.27 -1.94
C ALA A 58 7.69 -6.12 -1.15
N GLU A 59 7.73 -4.91 -1.72
CA GLU A 59 8.24 -3.72 -1.04
C GLU A 59 7.32 -3.29 0.12
N LEU A 60 5.99 -3.39 -0.06
CA LEU A 60 5.02 -3.14 1.00
C LEU A 60 5.24 -4.08 2.18
N SER A 61 5.39 -5.38 1.92
CA SER A 61 5.67 -6.38 2.96
C SER A 61 6.98 -6.07 3.67
N LYS A 62 8.04 -5.80 2.91
CA LYS A 62 9.35 -5.44 3.46
C LYS A 62 9.28 -4.22 4.39
N GLN A 63 8.62 -3.13 3.98
CA GLN A 63 8.52 -1.93 4.81
C GLN A 63 7.68 -2.12 6.07
N LEU A 64 6.67 -2.99 6.02
CA LEU A 64 5.80 -3.27 7.15
C LEU A 64 6.41 -4.29 8.13
N ASP A 65 7.21 -5.23 7.65
CA ASP A 65 7.90 -6.24 8.46
C ASP A 65 9.20 -5.71 9.11
N TYR A 66 9.75 -4.57 8.64
CA TYR A 66 10.96 -3.93 9.18
C TYR A 66 10.72 -2.94 10.34
N GLN A 67 9.51 -2.91 10.92
CA GLN A 67 9.18 -2.12 12.12
C GLN A 67 8.77 -3.01 13.30
#